data_AF-A0A1E7KYA0-F1
#
_entry.id   AF-A0A1E7KYA0-F1
#
_cell.length_a   1.000
_cell.length_b   1.000
_cell.length_c   1.000
_cell.angle_alpha   90.00
_cell.angle_beta   90.00
_cell.angle_gamma   90.00
#
_symmetry.space_group_name_H-M   'P 1'
#
loop_
_entity.id
_entity.type
_entity.pdbx_description
1 polymer ?
#
loop_
_entity_poly.entity_id
_entity_poly.type
_entity_poly.pdbx_seq_one_letter_code
_entity_poly.pdbx_strand_id
1 'polypeptide(L)'
;MRAERREETAAALREQLRAADAVIEPPDGLWERVRTPRPDDVTPVPSGKPGASRPGRRPLPMTVIAVAAAAVAFVVCGTWWLVSPSDGVGSVQGTAADGPSSSASAPGRSDPVRLRVHNVEKACRELRTLECALRVAKNPYKPYAAPDNSAARVWHGDVLTASCVVTDGQLVTDENGVSSRRWYRVERAAADGKGPRAEGWLPGVRTRNTKEVRLCSGAEKPHGQGS
;
A
#
# COMPACT_ATOMS: atom_id res chain seq x y z
N MET A 1 10.84 -28.00 31.31
CA MET A 1 11.88 -27.94 30.25
C MET A 1 11.61 -26.87 29.18
N ARG A 2 10.73 -27.04 28.19
CA ARG A 2 10.56 -26.02 27.11
C ARG A 2 9.91 -24.70 27.57
N ALA A 3 8.99 -24.77 28.53
CA ALA A 3 8.32 -23.59 29.07
C ALA A 3 9.28 -22.75 29.93
N GLU A 4 10.00 -23.38 30.85
CA GLU A 4 11.05 -22.74 31.67
C GLU A 4 12.11 -22.06 30.81
N ARG A 5 12.61 -22.74 29.76
CA ARG A 5 13.58 -22.14 28.84
C ARG A 5 13.04 -20.89 28.13
N ARG A 6 11.74 -20.86 27.80
CA ARG A 6 11.10 -19.67 27.21
C ARG A 6 11.01 -18.53 28.21
N GLU A 7 10.69 -18.85 29.46
CA GLU A 7 10.59 -17.87 30.54
C GLU A 7 11.96 -17.24 30.87
N GLU A 8 13.01 -18.07 30.95
CA GLU A 8 14.41 -17.62 31.09
C GLU A 8 14.83 -16.69 29.94
N THR A 9 14.54 -17.06 28.69
CA THR A 9 14.85 -16.19 27.54
C THR A 9 14.07 -14.88 27.56
N ALA A 10 12.82 -14.90 28.02
CA ALA A 10 12.01 -13.69 28.14
C ALA A 10 12.50 -12.79 29.27
N ALA A 11 12.99 -13.35 30.37
CA ALA A 11 13.59 -12.60 31.47
C ALA A 11 14.90 -11.92 31.01
N ALA A 12 15.78 -12.66 30.33
CA ALA A 12 17.03 -12.12 29.80
C ALA A 12 16.78 -10.98 28.79
N LEU A 13 15.81 -11.14 27.89
CA LEU A 13 15.47 -10.11 26.91
C LEU A 13 14.93 -8.83 27.59
N ARG A 14 14.10 -8.96 28.63
CA ARG A 14 13.59 -7.80 29.37
C ARG A 14 14.70 -7.04 30.07
N GLU A 15 15.68 -7.76 30.63
CA GLU A 15 16.83 -7.12 31.27
C GLU A 15 17.70 -6.39 30.25
N GLN A 16 17.95 -7.01 29.10
CA GLN A 16 18.69 -6.38 28.00
C GLN A 16 17.97 -5.13 27.47
N LEU A 17 16.64 -5.15 27.38
CA LEU A 17 15.86 -3.98 26.98
C LEU A 17 15.94 -2.84 27.99
N ARG A 18 15.87 -3.13 29.31
CA ARG A 18 16.05 -2.10 30.35
C ARG A 18 17.44 -1.48 30.31
N ALA A 19 18.47 -2.31 30.13
CA ALA A 19 19.84 -1.84 29.99
C ALA A 19 20.01 -0.94 28.76
N ALA A 20 19.39 -1.30 27.63
CA ALA A 20 19.41 -0.47 26.42
C ALA A 20 18.67 0.86 26.61
N ASP A 21 17.51 0.85 27.28
CA ASP A 21 16.71 2.06 27.53
C ASP A 21 17.45 3.04 28.46
N ALA A 22 18.19 2.53 29.45
CA ALA A 22 19.01 3.35 30.35
C ALA A 22 20.16 4.09 29.65
N VAL A 23 20.59 3.64 28.46
CA VAL A 23 21.65 4.28 27.67
C VAL A 23 21.09 5.36 26.74
N ILE A 24 19.77 5.37 26.49
CA ILE A 24 19.14 6.34 25.60
C ILE A 24 18.77 7.58 26.41
N GLU A 25 19.66 8.57 26.43
CA GLU A 25 19.36 9.87 27.01
C GLU A 25 18.73 10.79 25.96
N PRO A 26 17.55 11.40 26.23
CA PRO A 26 16.95 12.32 25.28
C PRO A 26 17.81 13.58 25.17
N PRO A 27 17.97 14.16 23.96
CA PRO A 27 18.70 15.41 23.80
C PRO A 27 18.05 16.53 24.61
N ASP A 28 18.87 17.45 25.13
CA ASP A 28 18.37 18.63 25.84
C ASP A 28 17.32 19.40 25.03
N GLY A 29 16.24 19.78 25.72
CA GLY A 29 15.14 20.55 25.12
C GLY A 29 14.34 19.81 24.04
N LEU A 30 14.49 18.48 23.88
CA LEU A 30 13.60 17.68 23.03
C LEU A 30 12.14 17.83 23.47
N TRP A 31 11.87 17.70 24.78
CA TRP A 31 10.52 17.74 25.31
C TRP A 31 9.89 19.13 25.26
N GLU A 32 10.68 20.19 25.48
CA GLU A 32 10.25 21.57 25.27
C GLU A 32 9.83 21.79 23.81
N ARG A 33 10.61 21.32 22.83
CA ARG A 33 10.24 21.41 21.40
C ARG A 33 8.95 20.67 21.06
N VAL A 34 8.71 19.51 21.67
CA VAL A 34 7.47 18.74 21.47
C VAL A 34 6.27 19.43 22.13
N ARG A 35 6.47 20.06 23.30
CA ARG A 35 5.38 20.75 24.02
C ARG A 35 5.06 22.13 23.47
N THR A 36 6.01 22.82 22.82
CA THR A 36 5.76 24.13 22.21
C THR A 36 4.89 23.95 20.96
N PRO A 37 3.65 24.48 20.95
CA PRO A 37 2.87 24.56 19.72
C PRO A 37 3.64 25.41 18.71
N ARG A 38 3.77 24.93 17.47
CA ARG A 38 4.38 25.73 16.41
C ARG A 38 3.49 26.97 16.19
N PRO A 39 4.06 28.19 16.08
CA PRO A 39 3.27 29.40 15.84
C PRO A 39 2.38 29.32 14.59
N ASP A 40 2.75 28.45 13.64
CA ASP A 40 2.03 28.24 12.38
C ASP A 40 0.76 27.37 12.54
N ASP A 41 0.57 26.67 13.67
CA ASP A 41 -0.60 25.79 13.92
C ASP A 41 -1.80 26.55 14.51
N VAL A 42 -1.66 27.84 14.82
CA VAL A 42 -2.77 28.71 15.24
C VAL A 42 -3.13 29.62 14.08
N THR A 43 -3.79 29.07 13.06
CA THR A 43 -4.61 29.90 12.18
C THR A 43 -5.88 30.25 12.97
N PRO A 44 -6.13 31.52 13.33
CA PRO A 44 -7.40 31.89 13.90
C PRO A 44 -8.49 31.67 12.85
N VAL A 45 -9.37 30.71 13.09
CA VAL A 45 -10.60 30.54 12.29
C VAL A 45 -11.43 31.83 12.50
N PRO A 46 -11.64 32.66 11.47
CA PRO A 46 -12.49 33.83 11.63
C PRO A 46 -13.92 33.37 11.89
N SER A 47 -14.42 33.69 13.08
CA SER A 47 -15.82 33.52 13.46
C SER A 47 -16.68 34.52 12.69
N GLY A 48 -17.11 34.13 11.49
CA GLY A 48 -18.09 34.88 10.70
C GLY A 48 -19.50 34.67 11.25
N LYS A 49 -20.12 35.76 11.75
CA LYS A 49 -21.55 35.81 12.10
C LYS A 49 -22.43 35.58 10.86
N PRO A 50 -23.63 34.96 11.00
CA PRO A 50 -24.58 34.84 9.91
C PRO A 50 -25.36 36.15 9.77
N GLY A 51 -25.19 36.84 8.65
CA GLY A 51 -25.91 38.09 8.35
C GLY A 51 -26.21 38.17 6.87
N ALA A 52 -27.49 38.03 6.53
CA ALA A 52 -28.03 38.05 5.19
C ALA A 52 -27.74 39.36 4.44
N SER A 53 -27.47 39.25 3.13
CA SER A 53 -28.35 39.80 2.06
C SER A 53 -27.61 39.83 0.72
N ARG A 54 -28.22 39.20 -0.29
CA ARG A 54 -27.91 39.40 -1.72
C ARG A 54 -28.25 40.84 -2.13
N PRO A 55 -27.53 41.39 -3.10
CA PRO A 55 -28.21 41.98 -4.25
C PRO A 55 -27.64 41.43 -5.57
N GLY A 56 -28.51 41.43 -6.58
CA GLY A 56 -28.34 40.70 -7.83
C GLY A 56 -27.56 41.44 -8.92
N ARG A 57 -27.14 40.60 -9.89
CA ARG A 57 -26.99 40.81 -11.34
C ARG A 57 -26.06 41.94 -11.81
N ARG A 58 -25.06 41.56 -12.61
CA ARG A 58 -25.08 41.66 -14.10
C ARG A 58 -23.90 40.91 -14.74
N PRO A 59 -24.09 40.28 -15.92
CA PRO A 59 -23.04 39.57 -16.67
C PRO A 59 -22.45 40.47 -17.78
N LEU A 60 -21.15 40.38 -18.04
CA LEU A 60 -20.46 40.95 -19.21
C LEU A 60 -19.15 40.16 -19.48
N PRO A 61 -18.56 40.23 -20.70
CA PRO A 61 -18.35 39.08 -21.57
C PRO A 61 -16.87 38.74 -21.88
N MET A 62 -16.71 37.65 -22.63
CA MET A 62 -15.57 37.12 -23.40
C MET A 62 -14.20 37.85 -23.42
N THR A 63 -13.16 37.00 -23.53
CA THR A 63 -11.80 37.25 -24.06
C THR A 63 -10.73 37.70 -23.08
N VAL A 64 -9.91 36.75 -22.59
CA VAL A 64 -8.44 36.70 -22.80
C VAL A 64 -7.98 35.25 -22.60
N ILE A 65 -7.92 34.50 -23.70
CA ILE A 65 -6.92 33.45 -23.88
C ILE A 65 -5.69 34.19 -24.41
N ALA A 66 -4.57 34.17 -23.69
CA ALA A 66 -3.23 33.97 -24.24
C ALA A 66 -2.10 34.27 -23.23
N VAL A 67 -1.37 33.21 -22.88
CA VAL A 67 0.11 33.12 -22.89
C VAL A 67 0.92 33.98 -21.93
N ALA A 68 1.45 33.34 -20.88
CA ALA A 68 2.80 33.59 -20.39
C ALA A 68 3.39 32.26 -19.89
N ALA A 69 4.05 31.55 -20.82
CA ALA A 69 4.90 30.41 -20.53
C ALA A 69 6.30 30.89 -20.08
N ALA A 70 6.98 30.02 -19.34
CA ALA A 70 8.42 30.01 -19.05
C ALA A 70 8.93 30.80 -17.83
N ALA A 71 9.04 30.12 -16.68
CA ALA A 71 10.29 30.01 -15.93
C ALA A 71 10.17 28.95 -14.81
N VAL A 72 11.23 28.16 -14.61
CA VAL A 72 11.48 27.20 -13.51
C VAL A 72 10.95 25.76 -13.67
N ALA A 73 11.34 25.13 -14.78
CA ALA A 73 11.74 23.72 -14.76
C ALA A 73 13.26 23.71 -14.97
N PHE A 74 14.07 23.19 -14.03
CA PHE A 74 15.38 22.52 -14.24
C PHE A 74 16.33 22.33 -13.02
N VAL A 75 15.86 22.29 -11.77
CA VAL A 75 16.77 21.93 -10.66
C VAL A 75 16.15 20.87 -9.74
N VAL A 76 16.92 19.79 -9.51
CA VAL A 76 16.67 18.59 -8.68
C VAL A 76 15.99 17.37 -9.35
N CYS A 77 16.32 17.08 -10.62
CA CYS A 77 16.13 15.73 -11.22
C CYS A 77 17.43 15.09 -11.73
N GLY A 78 18.60 15.58 -11.34
CA GLY A 78 19.88 15.06 -11.82
C GLY A 78 20.86 14.92 -10.67
N THR A 79 20.91 13.75 -10.04
CA THR A 79 22.09 13.15 -9.37
C THR A 79 21.66 11.92 -8.54
N TRP A 80 21.45 10.77 -9.19
CA TRP A 80 21.92 9.47 -8.68
C TRP A 80 21.70 8.37 -9.70
N TRP A 81 22.33 8.53 -10.86
CA TRP A 81 22.68 7.42 -11.73
C TRP A 81 24.20 7.45 -11.87
N LEU A 82 24.89 6.74 -10.97
CA LEU A 82 26.31 6.40 -11.04
C LEU A 82 26.64 5.50 -9.84
N VAL A 83 26.28 4.22 -9.92
CA VAL A 83 27.06 3.05 -9.46
C VAL A 83 26.36 1.81 -10.06
N SER A 84 26.85 1.34 -11.20
CA SER A 84 26.68 -0.04 -11.65
C SER A 84 28.07 -0.67 -11.68
N PRO A 85 28.37 -1.65 -10.82
CA PRO A 85 29.54 -2.51 -11.03
C PRO A 85 29.18 -3.54 -12.10
N SER A 86 29.84 -3.40 -13.25
CA SER A 86 29.97 -4.46 -14.25
C SER A 86 31.22 -5.27 -13.90
N ASP A 87 31.06 -6.57 -13.67
CA ASP A 87 32.07 -7.63 -13.74
C ASP A 87 31.31 -8.96 -13.63
N GLY A 88 31.45 -10.00 -14.45
CA GLY A 88 32.29 -10.23 -15.61
C GLY A 88 31.94 -11.61 -16.21
N VAL A 89 32.35 -11.78 -17.48
CA VAL A 89 32.87 -12.99 -18.15
C VAL A 89 32.16 -14.34 -17.92
N GLY A 90 31.65 -14.91 -19.02
CA GLY A 90 31.36 -16.34 -19.11
C GLY A 90 30.57 -16.77 -20.34
N SER A 91 31.10 -16.52 -21.54
CA SER A 91 30.60 -17.15 -22.77
C SER A 91 31.03 -18.61 -22.81
N VAL A 92 30.08 -19.54 -22.84
CA VAL A 92 30.30 -20.89 -23.40
C VAL A 92 29.10 -21.26 -24.26
N GLN A 93 29.38 -21.34 -25.55
CA GLN A 93 28.58 -21.91 -26.61
C GLN A 93 28.31 -23.40 -26.33
N GLY A 94 27.06 -23.84 -26.41
CA GLY A 94 26.69 -25.26 -26.37
C GLY A 94 25.47 -25.52 -27.24
N THR A 95 25.71 -26.12 -28.40
CA THR A 95 24.75 -26.47 -29.46
C THR A 95 23.73 -27.55 -29.06
N ALA A 96 22.59 -27.52 -29.75
CA ALA A 96 21.41 -28.38 -29.72
C ALA A 96 21.61 -29.89 -29.46
N ALA A 97 20.66 -30.49 -28.73
CA ALA A 97 20.15 -31.85 -28.99
C ALA A 97 18.77 -32.06 -28.34
N ASP A 98 17.91 -32.77 -29.06
CA ASP A 98 16.52 -33.11 -28.79
C ASP A 98 16.27 -34.02 -27.58
N GLY A 99 15.15 -33.73 -26.88
CA GLY A 99 14.24 -34.71 -26.25
C GLY A 99 14.50 -35.12 -24.78
N PRO A 100 13.50 -35.70 -24.09
CA PRO A 100 12.04 -35.56 -24.20
C PRO A 100 11.45 -34.78 -23.00
N SER A 101 10.18 -34.38 -23.16
CA SER A 101 9.35 -33.79 -22.10
C SER A 101 9.40 -34.61 -20.81
N SER A 102 10.22 -34.16 -19.85
CA SER A 102 9.95 -34.42 -18.44
C SER A 102 8.97 -33.36 -18.00
N SER A 103 7.73 -33.77 -17.85
CA SER A 103 6.67 -33.02 -17.17
C SER A 103 7.17 -32.68 -15.77
N ALA A 104 7.85 -31.53 -15.64
CA ALA A 104 8.16 -30.95 -14.37
C ALA A 104 6.82 -30.70 -13.67
N SER A 105 6.51 -31.59 -12.73
CA SER A 105 5.39 -31.46 -11.83
C SER A 105 5.47 -30.05 -11.26
N ALA A 106 4.45 -29.25 -11.55
CA ALA A 106 4.36 -27.87 -11.11
C ALA A 106 4.66 -27.81 -9.62
N PRO A 107 5.51 -26.86 -9.15
CA PRO A 107 5.78 -26.72 -7.73
C PRO A 107 4.45 -26.56 -7.00
N GLY A 108 4.25 -27.42 -5.99
CA GLY A 108 2.99 -27.66 -5.31
C GLY A 108 2.18 -26.39 -5.11
N ARG A 109 1.01 -26.34 -5.75
CA ARG A 109 0.05 -25.25 -5.61
C ARG A 109 -0.42 -25.26 -4.16
N SER A 110 0.21 -24.42 -3.32
CA SER A 110 -0.19 -24.24 -1.93
C SER A 110 -1.65 -23.80 -1.90
N ASP A 111 -2.41 -24.31 -0.93
CA ASP A 111 -3.84 -24.05 -0.87
C ASP A 111 -4.13 -22.54 -0.74
N PRO A 112 -5.13 -22.03 -1.48
CA PRO A 112 -5.55 -20.65 -1.35
C PRO A 112 -5.99 -20.30 0.08
N VAL A 113 -5.65 -19.10 0.54
CA VAL A 113 -5.87 -18.66 1.93
C VAL A 113 -7.06 -17.73 2.01
N ARG A 114 -7.98 -17.97 2.95
CA ARG A 114 -9.09 -17.05 3.22
C ARG A 114 -8.60 -15.81 3.95
N LEU A 115 -8.83 -14.64 3.35
CA LEU A 115 -8.55 -13.32 3.91
C LEU A 115 -9.85 -12.61 4.26
N ARG A 116 -9.85 -11.88 5.38
CA ARG A 116 -10.92 -10.95 5.72
C ARG A 116 -10.50 -9.52 5.40
N VAL A 117 -11.35 -8.83 4.64
CA VAL A 117 -11.19 -7.42 4.32
C VAL A 117 -11.34 -6.58 5.58
N HIS A 118 -10.39 -5.70 5.83
CA HIS A 118 -10.38 -4.81 6.98
C HIS A 118 -10.41 -3.35 6.53
N ASN A 119 -11.43 -2.62 7.00
CA ASN A 119 -11.45 -1.17 6.92
C ASN A 119 -11.05 -0.62 8.30
N VAL A 120 -10.03 0.23 8.30
CA VAL A 120 -9.48 0.82 9.52
C VAL A 120 -10.47 1.83 10.12
N GLU A 121 -11.21 2.53 9.27
CA GLU A 121 -12.25 3.49 9.66
C GLU A 121 -13.42 2.76 10.34
N LYS A 122 -13.62 3.03 11.63
CA LYS A 122 -14.66 2.36 12.43
C LYS A 122 -16.07 2.58 11.88
N ALA A 123 -16.38 3.81 11.44
CA ALA A 123 -17.69 4.16 10.90
C ALA A 123 -18.05 3.33 9.65
N CYS A 124 -17.05 2.91 8.87
CA CYS A 124 -17.25 2.12 7.65
C CYS A 124 -17.26 0.60 7.88
N ARG A 125 -17.18 0.13 9.12
CA ARG A 125 -17.20 -1.32 9.40
C ARG A 125 -18.58 -1.93 9.31
N GLU A 126 -19.61 -1.15 9.64
CA GLU A 126 -21.01 -1.58 9.62
C GLU A 126 -21.75 -1.17 8.33
N LEU A 127 -21.17 -0.23 7.58
CA LEU A 127 -21.79 0.35 6.40
C LEU A 127 -21.33 -0.34 5.11
N ARG A 128 -22.30 -0.66 4.26
CA ARG A 128 -22.07 -1.21 2.90
C ARG A 128 -22.37 -0.21 1.80
N THR A 129 -22.02 1.06 2.01
CA THR A 129 -22.21 2.14 1.03
C THR A 129 -21.00 2.25 0.08
N LEU A 130 -21.13 3.08 -0.96
CA LEU A 130 -20.06 3.26 -1.95
C LEU A 130 -18.84 4.00 -1.37
N GLU A 131 -19.06 4.87 -0.40
CA GLU A 131 -18.04 5.66 0.32
C GLU A 131 -17.21 4.75 1.24
N CYS A 132 -17.83 3.74 1.83
CA CYS A 132 -17.18 2.77 2.71
C CYS A 132 -16.61 1.54 1.97
N ALA A 133 -16.74 1.51 0.65
CA ALA A 133 -16.20 0.44 -0.17
C ALA A 133 -14.70 0.60 -0.37
N LEU A 134 -13.95 -0.47 -0.13
CA LEU A 134 -12.53 -0.58 -0.45
C LEU A 134 -12.37 -1.08 -1.89
N ARG A 135 -11.35 -0.56 -2.57
CA ARG A 135 -11.03 -0.93 -3.95
C ARG A 135 -10.20 -2.21 -3.98
N VAL A 136 -10.53 -3.08 -4.92
CA VAL A 136 -9.63 -4.14 -5.40
C VAL A 136 -8.99 -3.63 -6.67
N ALA A 137 -7.67 -3.59 -6.73
CA ALA A 137 -6.92 -3.00 -7.83
C ALA A 137 -6.75 -3.98 -9.00
N LYS A 138 -6.57 -3.45 -10.21
CA LYS A 138 -6.22 -4.27 -11.38
C LYS A 138 -4.74 -4.65 -11.38
N ASN A 139 -3.88 -3.72 -10.97
CA ASN A 139 -2.44 -3.85 -10.98
C ASN A 139 -1.84 -3.33 -9.65
N PRO A 140 -1.10 -4.15 -8.89
CA PRO A 140 -0.48 -3.76 -7.61
C PRO A 140 0.71 -2.82 -7.78
N TYR A 141 1.19 -2.60 -9.00
CA TYR A 141 2.33 -1.72 -9.32
C TYR A 141 1.89 -0.33 -9.80
N LYS A 142 0.58 -0.11 -10.00
CA LYS A 142 0.01 1.22 -10.30
C LYS A 142 -0.47 1.91 -9.01
N PRO A 143 -0.58 3.25 -8.98
CA PRO A 143 -1.15 3.97 -7.84
C PRO A 143 -2.52 3.41 -7.46
N TYR A 144 -2.74 3.15 -6.16
CA TYR A 144 -3.99 2.55 -5.66
C TYR A 144 -5.20 3.46 -5.92
N ALA A 145 -5.00 4.78 -5.78
CA ALA A 145 -6.04 5.78 -5.99
C ALA A 145 -6.35 6.05 -7.47
N ALA A 146 -5.54 5.55 -8.41
CA ALA A 146 -5.72 5.83 -9.83
C ALA A 146 -7.11 5.37 -10.33
N PRO A 147 -7.81 6.20 -11.13
CA PRO A 147 -9.19 5.93 -11.53
C PRO A 147 -9.31 4.69 -12.44
N ASP A 148 -8.27 4.41 -13.24
CA ASP A 148 -8.22 3.25 -14.15
C ASP A 148 -7.85 1.94 -13.43
N ASN A 149 -7.27 2.02 -12.23
CA ASN A 149 -6.75 0.88 -11.46
C ASN A 149 -7.78 0.27 -10.49
N SER A 150 -9.06 0.29 -10.83
CA SER A 150 -10.15 -0.30 -10.03
C SER A 150 -10.74 -1.52 -10.74
N ALA A 151 -10.63 -2.71 -10.15
CA ALA A 151 -11.19 -3.95 -10.68
C ALA A 151 -12.55 -4.29 -10.04
N ALA A 152 -12.68 -4.09 -8.74
CA ALA A 152 -13.91 -4.38 -7.99
C ALA A 152 -13.99 -3.54 -6.70
N ARG A 153 -15.13 -3.65 -6.02
CA ARG A 153 -15.39 -3.07 -4.69
C ARG A 153 -15.66 -4.18 -3.68
N VAL A 154 -15.09 -4.03 -2.50
CA VAL A 154 -15.27 -4.94 -1.36
C VAL A 154 -15.48 -4.12 -0.09
N TRP A 155 -16.13 -4.70 0.91
CA TRP A 155 -16.46 -4.02 2.15
C TRP A 155 -15.76 -4.66 3.33
N HIS A 156 -15.78 -3.97 4.47
CA HIS A 156 -15.30 -4.56 5.71
C HIS A 156 -16.00 -5.90 6.00
N GLY A 157 -15.23 -6.85 6.55
CA GLY A 157 -15.76 -8.14 6.97
C GLY A 157 -15.94 -9.13 5.82
N ASP A 158 -15.95 -8.66 4.57
CA ASP A 158 -15.97 -9.51 3.41
C ASP A 158 -14.82 -10.54 3.43
N VAL A 159 -15.11 -11.76 3.01
CA VAL A 159 -14.12 -12.84 2.90
C VAL A 159 -13.73 -13.01 1.44
N LEU A 160 -12.42 -13.04 1.19
CA LEU A 160 -11.80 -13.24 -0.10
C LEU A 160 -10.85 -14.44 -0.04
N THR A 161 -10.63 -15.10 -1.16
CA THR A 161 -9.61 -16.14 -1.29
C THR A 161 -8.37 -15.51 -1.91
N ALA A 162 -7.22 -15.62 -1.24
CA ALA A 162 -5.93 -15.17 -1.77
C ALA A 162 -5.12 -16.35 -2.29
N SER A 163 -4.70 -16.26 -3.55
CA SER A 163 -3.92 -17.29 -4.22
C SER A 163 -2.41 -17.09 -4.08
N CYS A 164 -1.96 -15.83 -4.04
CA CYS A 164 -0.56 -15.48 -3.86
C CYS A 164 -0.40 -14.02 -3.37
N VAL A 165 0.81 -13.63 -2.97
CA VAL A 165 1.17 -12.27 -2.56
C VAL A 165 2.40 -11.76 -3.32
N VAL A 166 2.39 -10.48 -3.68
CA VAL A 166 3.60 -9.75 -4.10
C VAL A 166 4.03 -8.81 -2.98
N THR A 167 5.33 -8.63 -2.80
CA THR A 167 5.92 -7.82 -1.72
C THR A 167 6.58 -6.52 -2.21
N ASP A 168 6.64 -6.35 -3.52
CA ASP A 168 7.31 -5.27 -4.25
C ASP A 168 6.32 -4.28 -4.88
N GLY A 169 5.03 -4.36 -4.52
CA GLY A 169 3.99 -3.49 -5.06
C GLY A 169 4.14 -2.02 -4.66
N GLN A 170 3.23 -1.20 -5.18
CA GLN A 170 3.11 0.20 -4.83
C GLN A 170 2.86 0.33 -3.32
N LEU A 171 3.55 1.27 -2.67
CA LEU A 171 3.34 1.56 -1.26
C LEU A 171 1.95 2.16 -1.07
N VAL A 172 1.16 1.57 -0.16
CA VAL A 172 -0.13 2.11 0.26
C VAL A 172 -0.09 2.36 1.75
N THR A 173 -0.53 3.56 2.15
CA THR A 173 -0.70 3.96 3.55
C THR A 173 -2.19 4.04 3.85
N ASP A 174 -2.60 3.50 4.99
CA ASP A 174 -3.98 3.63 5.48
C ASP A 174 -4.19 4.92 6.27
N GLU A 175 -5.43 5.14 6.68
CA GLU A 175 -5.87 6.33 7.42
C GLU A 175 -5.26 6.44 8.82
N ASN A 176 -4.66 5.36 9.35
CA ASN A 176 -3.92 5.35 10.61
C ASN A 176 -2.40 5.51 10.42
N GLY A 177 -1.92 5.75 9.20
CA GLY A 177 -0.50 5.90 8.90
C GLY A 177 0.26 4.58 8.76
N VAL A 178 -0.42 3.42 8.75
CA VAL A 178 0.24 2.13 8.52
C VAL A 178 0.47 1.94 7.03
N SER A 179 1.70 1.62 6.63
CA SER A 179 2.07 1.42 5.24
C SER A 179 2.43 -0.03 4.91
N SER A 180 2.15 -0.46 3.68
CA SER A 180 2.59 -1.75 3.17
C SER A 180 2.84 -1.75 1.66
N ARG A 181 3.82 -2.53 1.23
CA ARG A 181 4.06 -2.89 -0.19
C ARG A 181 3.54 -4.28 -0.54
N ARG A 182 2.90 -4.97 0.41
CA ARG A 182 2.31 -6.29 0.18
C ARG A 182 0.98 -6.14 -0.53
N TRP A 183 0.75 -6.93 -1.56
CA TRP A 183 -0.52 -7.00 -2.27
C TRP A 183 -0.91 -8.45 -2.50
N TYR A 184 -2.13 -8.79 -2.12
CA TYR A 184 -2.66 -10.14 -2.24
C TYR A 184 -3.49 -10.25 -3.51
N ARG A 185 -3.20 -11.25 -4.35
CA ARG A 185 -4.06 -11.61 -5.48
C ARG A 185 -5.28 -12.33 -4.93
N VAL A 186 -6.44 -11.68 -5.04
CA VAL A 186 -7.68 -12.11 -4.40
C VAL A 186 -8.77 -12.40 -5.41
N GLU A 187 -9.63 -13.33 -5.04
CA GLU A 187 -10.87 -13.63 -5.73
C GLU A 187 -12.03 -13.81 -4.75
N ARG A 188 -13.24 -13.45 -5.18
CA ARG A 188 -14.52 -13.82 -4.57
C ARG A 188 -15.41 -14.41 -5.66
N ALA A 189 -15.80 -15.66 -5.46
CA ALA A 189 -16.90 -16.24 -6.21
C ALA A 189 -18.23 -15.57 -5.82
N ALA A 190 -19.10 -15.31 -6.79
CA ALA A 190 -20.47 -14.90 -6.50
C ALA A 190 -21.16 -16.06 -5.76
N ALA A 191 -21.61 -15.82 -4.53
CA ALA A 191 -22.30 -16.86 -3.75
C ALA A 191 -23.65 -17.14 -4.42
N ASP A 192 -23.91 -18.39 -4.82
CA ASP A 192 -25.17 -18.83 -5.43
C ASP A 192 -25.61 -17.99 -6.64
N GLY A 193 -24.64 -17.46 -7.41
CA GLY A 193 -24.89 -16.55 -8.54
C GLY A 193 -25.40 -15.16 -8.14
N LYS A 194 -25.45 -14.84 -6.85
CA LYS A 194 -25.87 -13.55 -6.30
C LYS A 194 -24.67 -12.77 -5.77
N GLY A 195 -24.60 -11.50 -6.15
CA GLY A 195 -23.58 -10.55 -5.70
C GLY A 195 -22.41 -10.35 -6.68
N PRO A 196 -21.65 -9.26 -6.52
CA PRO A 196 -20.56 -8.93 -7.43
C PRO A 196 -19.37 -9.87 -7.23
N ARG A 197 -18.88 -10.44 -8.33
CA ARG A 197 -17.55 -11.07 -8.38
C ARG A 197 -16.50 -10.00 -8.10
N ALA A 198 -15.47 -10.36 -7.34
CA ALA A 198 -14.31 -9.51 -7.12
C ALA A 198 -13.07 -10.30 -7.48
N GLU A 199 -12.24 -9.76 -8.37
CA GLU A 199 -10.94 -10.35 -8.73
C GLU A 199 -9.93 -9.22 -8.93
N GLY A 200 -8.72 -9.40 -8.40
CA GLY A 200 -7.64 -8.44 -8.55
C GLY A 200 -6.71 -8.43 -7.34
N TRP A 201 -6.26 -7.24 -6.93
CA TRP A 201 -5.22 -7.08 -5.93
C TRP A 201 -5.70 -6.25 -4.74
N LEU A 202 -5.59 -6.80 -3.53
CA LEU A 202 -5.93 -6.10 -2.29
C LEU A 202 -4.65 -5.68 -1.55
N PRO A 203 -4.49 -4.39 -1.19
CA PRO A 203 -3.34 -3.94 -0.40
C PRO A 203 -3.29 -4.62 0.97
N GLY A 204 -2.08 -4.87 1.46
CA GLY A 204 -1.88 -5.57 2.73
C GLY A 204 -2.45 -4.84 3.94
N VAL A 205 -2.46 -3.50 3.90
CA VAL A 205 -3.07 -2.63 4.91
C VAL A 205 -4.60 -2.80 5.01
N ARG A 206 -5.25 -3.36 3.99
CA ARG A 206 -6.70 -3.64 3.98
C ARG A 206 -7.04 -5.08 4.39
N THR A 207 -6.13 -5.76 5.06
CA THR A 207 -6.30 -7.14 5.54
C THR A 207 -5.83 -7.28 6.98
N ARG A 208 -6.39 -8.25 7.71
CA ARG A 208 -5.81 -8.75 8.98
C ARG A 208 -5.37 -10.19 8.83
N ASN A 209 -4.63 -10.46 7.76
CA ASN A 209 -4.18 -11.80 7.49
C ASN A 209 -3.18 -12.26 8.58
N THR A 210 -3.48 -13.38 9.22
CA THR A 210 -2.60 -14.03 10.21
C THR A 210 -1.96 -15.31 9.68
N LYS A 211 -2.30 -15.71 8.45
CA LYS A 211 -1.78 -16.91 7.79
C LYS A 211 -0.81 -16.52 6.69
N GLU A 212 0.27 -17.27 6.52
CA GLU A 212 1.20 -17.01 5.42
C GLU A 212 0.54 -17.35 4.08
N VAL A 213 0.76 -16.48 3.08
CA VAL A 213 0.34 -16.67 1.69
C VAL A 213 1.62 -16.77 0.87
N ARG A 214 1.69 -17.77 -0.01
CA ARG A 214 2.85 -17.97 -0.89
C ARG A 214 3.10 -16.76 -1.78
N LEU A 215 4.36 -16.58 -2.18
CA LEU A 215 4.74 -15.57 -3.16
C LEU A 215 4.14 -15.91 -4.53
N CYS A 216 3.78 -14.87 -5.30
CA CYS A 216 3.38 -15.03 -6.69
C CYS A 216 4.59 -15.42 -7.55
N SER A 217 4.40 -16.40 -8.42
CA SER A 217 5.37 -16.73 -9.46
C SER A 217 5.41 -15.64 -10.53
N GLY A 218 6.46 -15.61 -11.36
CA GLY A 218 6.62 -14.61 -12.42
C GLY A 218 5.42 -14.54 -13.38
N ALA A 219 4.81 -15.69 -13.71
CA ALA A 219 3.64 -15.76 -14.58
C ALA A 219 2.33 -15.27 -13.92
N GLU A 220 2.28 -15.18 -12.59
CA GLU A 220 1.10 -14.70 -11.86
C GLU A 220 1.17 -13.20 -11.55
N LYS A 221 2.36 -12.60 -11.64
CA LYS A 221 2.52 -11.15 -11.53
C LYS A 221 1.91 -10.51 -12.78
N PRO A 222 1.17 -9.40 -12.65
CA PRO A 222 0.70 -8.68 -13.81
C PRO A 222 1.90 -8.16 -14.57
N HIS A 223 1.95 -8.44 -15.86
CA HIS A 223 2.96 -7.88 -16.73
C HIS A 223 2.89 -6.36 -16.63
N GLY A 224 4.04 -5.73 -16.39
CA GLY A 224 4.15 -4.30 -16.51
C GLY A 224 3.68 -3.94 -17.91
N GLN A 225 2.52 -3.31 -18.02
CA GLN A 225 2.22 -2.52 -19.22
C GLN A 225 3.16 -1.34 -19.14
N GLY A 226 4.39 -1.59 -19.60
CA GLY A 226 5.40 -0.57 -19.81
C GLY A 226 4.94 0.33 -20.94
N SER A 227 5.28 1.61 -20.74
CA SER A 227 5.20 2.73 -21.67
C SER A 227 3.85 3.44 -21.75
#